data_AF-A0AAD9C8M3-F1
#
_entry.id   AF-A0AAD9C8M3-F1
#
_cell.length_a   1.000
_cell.length_b   1.000
_cell.length_c   1.000
_cell.angle_alpha   90.00
_cell.angle_beta   90.00
_cell.angle_gamma   90.00
#
_symmetry.space_group_name_H-M   'P 1'
#
loop_
_entity.id
_entity.type
_entity.pdbx_description
1 polymer ?
#
loop_
_entity_poly.entity_id
_entity_poly.type
_entity_poly.pdbx_seq_one_letter_code
_entity_poly.pdbx_strand_id
1 'polypeptide(L)'
;MPRLSSGRLGEELPLPAAGGSPGLDGRLFFIDHNTRQTSWIDPRDRITKPLTFADCVGDELPLGWEEVYDQQVGVYYIDHINKLTQIENPRTQWRQEQERMLKEYLVVAQEALEAKKEMFLIKQQRLELLQQEMLLFSQISEDSSSLHSALSGSSSSGKYDPEQMKVELCRLKQELAQVKQELQYKEMGVETLQE
;
A
#
# COMPACT_ATOMS: atom_id res chain seq x y z
N MET A 1 -46.00 -7.65 14.45
CA MET A 1 -45.12 -8.18 15.52
C MET A 1 -44.03 -7.15 15.75
N PRO A 2 -43.84 -6.62 16.97
CA PRO A 2 -42.84 -5.58 17.21
C PRO A 2 -41.44 -6.19 17.19
N ARG A 3 -40.49 -5.52 16.51
CA ARG A 3 -39.11 -5.97 16.35
C ARG A 3 -38.37 -5.83 17.68
N LEU A 4 -37.86 -6.94 18.19
CA LEU A 4 -36.89 -6.98 19.29
C LEU A 4 -35.54 -6.54 18.72
N SER A 5 -35.17 -5.28 18.97
CA SER A 5 -33.78 -4.85 18.91
C SER A 5 -33.03 -5.54 20.06
N SER A 6 -32.30 -6.61 19.72
CA SER A 6 -31.35 -7.22 20.65
C SER A 6 -30.11 -6.33 20.70
N GLY A 7 -29.96 -5.55 21.77
CA GLY A 7 -28.80 -4.67 21.95
C GLY A 7 -28.92 -3.75 23.15
N ARG A 8 -28.65 -4.32 24.34
CA ARG A 8 -28.26 -3.69 25.63
C ARG A 8 -29.00 -2.43 26.10
N LEU A 9 -29.65 -2.60 27.25
CA LEU A 9 -29.82 -1.60 28.31
C LEU A 9 -28.51 -0.83 28.54
N GLY A 10 -28.36 0.31 27.86
CA GLY A 10 -27.38 1.34 28.15
C GLY A 10 -28.17 2.60 28.45
N GLU A 11 -27.95 3.17 29.63
CA GLU A 11 -28.56 4.38 30.18
C GLU A 11 -28.96 5.38 29.08
N GLU A 12 -30.24 5.76 29.06
CA GLU A 12 -30.74 6.79 28.14
C GLU A 12 -29.92 8.08 28.35
N LEU A 13 -28.91 8.29 27.53
CA LEU A 13 -28.34 9.61 27.33
C LEU A 13 -29.52 10.54 26.99
N PRO A 14 -29.61 11.76 27.52
CA PRO A 14 -30.66 12.70 27.14
C PRO A 14 -30.48 13.12 25.67
N LEU A 15 -31.59 13.36 24.95
CA LEU A 15 -31.53 13.74 23.52
C LEU A 15 -30.87 15.11 23.44
N PRO A 16 -29.83 15.32 22.60
CA PRO A 16 -29.54 16.69 22.17
C PRO A 16 -30.82 17.26 21.55
N ALA A 17 -31.02 18.58 21.55
CA ALA A 17 -32.30 19.30 21.33
C ALA A 17 -33.17 18.94 20.08
N ALA A 18 -32.78 17.95 19.29
CA ALA A 18 -33.52 17.25 18.25
C ALA A 18 -34.17 15.95 18.80
N GLY A 19 -35.47 15.99 19.08
CA GLY A 19 -36.24 14.81 19.46
C GLY A 19 -36.47 13.85 18.28
N GLY A 20 -36.34 12.54 18.50
CA GLY A 20 -36.72 11.52 17.50
C GLY A 20 -38.23 11.49 17.30
N SER A 21 -38.69 11.55 16.04
CA SER A 21 -40.12 11.51 15.70
C SER A 21 -40.45 10.19 15.00
N PRO A 22 -41.57 9.51 15.34
CA PRO A 22 -42.03 8.34 14.61
C PRO A 22 -42.50 8.73 13.19
N GLY A 23 -42.00 8.03 12.18
CA GLY A 23 -42.47 8.11 10.79
C GLY A 23 -43.83 7.47 10.57
N LEU A 24 -44.39 7.69 9.38
CA LEU A 24 -45.66 7.09 8.93
C LEU A 24 -45.60 5.56 8.84
N ASP A 25 -44.41 5.01 8.67
CA ASP A 25 -44.07 3.60 8.65
C ASP A 25 -43.67 3.04 10.04
N GLY A 26 -43.73 3.89 11.08
CA GLY A 26 -43.30 3.55 12.44
C GLY A 26 -41.78 3.53 12.61
N ARG A 27 -41.00 3.93 11.59
CA ARG A 27 -39.54 4.02 11.68
C ARG A 27 -39.15 5.37 12.29
N LEU A 28 -38.21 5.35 13.23
CA LEU A 28 -37.72 6.58 13.83
C LEU A 28 -36.86 7.34 12.83
N PHE A 29 -37.08 8.65 12.76
CA PHE A 29 -36.21 9.59 12.06
C PHE A 29 -35.89 10.77 12.98
N PHE A 30 -34.75 11.41 12.74
CA PHE A 30 -34.22 12.49 13.55
C PHE A 30 -34.27 13.79 12.76
N ILE A 31 -34.71 14.87 13.41
CA ILE A 31 -34.83 16.20 12.79
C ILE A 31 -33.77 17.11 13.41
N ASP A 32 -32.77 17.49 12.64
CA ASP A 32 -31.85 18.54 13.07
C ASP A 32 -32.46 19.92 12.82
N HIS A 33 -32.88 20.60 13.89
CA HIS A 33 -33.47 21.93 13.81
C HIS A 33 -32.49 23.03 13.38
N ASN A 34 -31.18 22.82 13.54
CA ASN A 34 -30.17 23.80 13.14
C ASN A 34 -30.00 23.83 11.62
N THR A 35 -29.90 22.64 11.01
CA THR A 35 -29.74 22.48 9.56
C THR A 35 -31.08 22.33 8.82
N ARG A 36 -32.18 22.16 9.56
CA ARG A 36 -33.53 21.85 9.04
C ARG A 36 -33.55 20.61 8.15
N GLN A 37 -32.72 19.62 8.47
CA GLN A 37 -32.63 18.36 7.75
C GLN A 37 -33.19 17.20 8.56
N THR A 38 -33.57 16.14 7.86
CA THR A 38 -34.01 14.88 8.46
C THR A 38 -33.02 13.78 8.15
N SER A 39 -32.80 12.87 9.10
CA SER A 39 -31.85 11.76 8.97
C SER A 39 -32.41 10.49 9.59
N TRP A 40 -32.03 9.35 9.01
CA TRP A 40 -32.27 8.02 9.58
C TRP A 40 -31.19 7.61 10.59
N ILE A 41 -30.10 8.37 10.68
CA ILE A 41 -28.98 8.12 11.58
C ILE A 41 -29.24 8.85 12.90
N ASP A 42 -29.20 8.13 14.02
CA ASP A 42 -29.28 8.75 15.35
C ASP A 42 -28.05 9.65 15.56
N PRO A 43 -28.20 10.94 15.91
CA PRO A 43 -27.06 11.82 16.15
C PRO A 43 -26.10 11.31 17.23
N ARG A 44 -26.56 10.43 18.12
CA ARG A 44 -25.75 9.78 19.17
C ARG A 44 -24.95 8.58 18.68
N ASP A 45 -25.34 7.98 17.56
CA ASP A 45 -24.61 6.84 16.98
C ASP A 45 -23.16 7.19 16.70
N ARG A 46 -22.85 8.48 16.49
CA ARG A 46 -21.47 8.95 16.34
C ARG A 46 -20.59 8.70 17.58
N ILE A 47 -21.19 8.52 18.75
CA ILE A 47 -20.50 8.25 20.02
C ILE A 47 -20.48 6.75 20.32
N THR A 48 -21.53 6.03 19.95
CA THR A 48 -21.74 4.63 20.35
C THR A 48 -21.37 3.61 19.28
N LYS A 49 -21.37 3.97 17.99
CA LYS A 49 -21.03 3.08 16.88
C LYS A 49 -19.60 3.30 16.38
N PRO A 50 -18.96 2.24 15.86
CA PRO A 50 -17.67 2.37 15.20
C PRO A 50 -17.77 3.31 14.00
N LEU A 51 -16.78 4.18 13.82
CA LEU A 51 -16.78 5.14 12.70
C LEU A 51 -16.37 4.47 11.39
N THR A 52 -15.56 3.42 11.46
CA THR A 52 -15.06 2.70 10.30
C THR A 52 -15.28 1.19 10.43
N PHE A 53 -15.18 0.49 9.31
CA PHE A 53 -15.22 -0.98 9.29
C PHE A 53 -14.07 -1.62 10.09
N ALA A 54 -12.93 -0.93 10.24
CA ALA A 54 -11.80 -1.44 11.00
C ALA A 54 -12.06 -1.49 12.52
N ASP A 55 -12.93 -0.61 13.01
CA ASP A 55 -13.27 -0.50 14.44
C ASP A 55 -14.43 -1.42 14.85
N CYS A 56 -15.04 -2.12 13.89
CA CYS A 56 -16.19 -2.98 14.14
C CYS A 56 -15.78 -4.25 14.91
N VAL A 57 -16.50 -4.54 16.01
CA VAL A 57 -16.29 -5.75 16.81
C VAL A 57 -17.54 -6.63 16.76
N GLY A 58 -17.36 -7.92 16.47
CA GLY A 58 -18.47 -8.87 16.38
C GLY A 58 -19.48 -8.50 15.29
N ASP A 59 -20.74 -8.33 15.71
CA ASP A 59 -21.88 -8.07 14.81
C ASP A 59 -22.25 -6.59 14.70
N GLU A 60 -21.43 -5.67 15.23
CA GLU A 60 -21.65 -4.24 15.12
C GLU A 60 -21.35 -3.71 13.71
N LEU A 61 -22.20 -2.82 13.20
CA LEU A 61 -22.02 -2.16 11.91
C LEU A 61 -21.53 -0.72 12.13
N PRO A 62 -20.75 -0.16 11.19
CA PRO A 62 -20.25 1.20 11.33
C PRO A 62 -21.37 2.24 11.22
N LEU A 63 -21.06 3.47 11.64
CA LEU A 63 -21.97 4.60 11.60
C LEU A 63 -22.63 4.73 10.21
N GLY A 64 -23.95 4.85 10.20
CA GLY A 64 -24.74 4.98 8.98
C GLY A 64 -25.14 3.65 8.33
N TRP A 65 -24.60 2.52 8.78
CA TRP A 65 -25.04 1.19 8.33
C TRP A 65 -26.12 0.61 9.24
N GLU A 66 -27.10 -0.04 8.62
CA GLU A 66 -28.20 -0.71 9.30
C GLU A 66 -28.45 -2.09 8.71
N GLU A 67 -28.63 -3.09 9.56
CA GLU A 67 -29.08 -4.42 9.17
C GLU A 67 -30.60 -4.48 9.25
N VAL A 68 -31.23 -4.88 8.15
CA VAL A 68 -32.68 -4.97 8.04
C VAL A 68 -33.08 -6.36 7.56
N TYR A 69 -34.09 -6.93 8.19
CA TYR A 69 -34.71 -8.16 7.74
C TYR A 69 -35.96 -7.86 6.91
N ASP A 70 -36.07 -8.47 5.74
CA ASP A 70 -37.30 -8.53 4.95
C ASP A 70 -37.74 -9.99 4.77
N GLN A 71 -39.06 -10.21 4.71
CA GLN A 71 -39.62 -11.56 4.61
C GLN A 71 -39.35 -12.22 3.24
N GLN A 72 -39.20 -11.43 2.17
CA GLN A 72 -38.95 -11.96 0.84
C GLN A 72 -37.45 -12.10 0.54
N VAL A 73 -36.66 -11.09 0.90
CA VAL A 73 -35.22 -11.03 0.57
C VAL A 73 -34.34 -11.63 1.67
N GLY A 74 -34.82 -11.69 2.92
CA GLY A 74 -34.01 -12.07 4.08
C GLY A 74 -33.26 -10.87 4.66
N VAL A 75 -32.08 -11.11 5.23
CA VAL A 75 -31.24 -10.05 5.79
C VAL A 75 -30.55 -9.28 4.67
N TYR A 76 -30.64 -7.95 4.72
CA TYR A 76 -29.93 -7.04 3.83
C TYR A 76 -29.44 -5.82 4.62
N TYR A 77 -28.54 -5.05 4.01
CA TYR A 77 -27.83 -3.94 4.64
C TYR A 77 -28.17 -2.63 3.92
N ILE A 78 -28.36 -1.56 4.70
CA ILE A 78 -28.64 -0.22 4.21
C ILE A 78 -27.51 0.71 4.63
N ASP A 79 -26.93 1.41 3.67
CA ASP A 79 -26.00 2.51 3.88
C ASP A 79 -26.75 3.84 3.78
N HIS A 80 -26.99 4.47 4.93
CA HIS A 80 -27.68 5.76 5.01
C HIS A 80 -26.82 6.95 4.61
N ILE A 81 -25.51 6.79 4.50
CA ILE A 81 -24.60 7.87 4.07
C ILE A 81 -24.62 7.93 2.55
N ASN A 82 -24.37 6.80 1.90
CA ASN A 82 -24.33 6.69 0.45
C ASN A 82 -25.70 6.44 -0.20
N LYS A 83 -26.75 6.22 0.61
CA LYS A 83 -28.11 5.91 0.16
C LYS A 83 -28.17 4.66 -0.70
N LEU A 84 -27.44 3.62 -0.29
CA LEU A 84 -27.35 2.34 -0.98
C LEU A 84 -27.96 1.22 -0.14
N THR A 85 -28.35 0.14 -0.82
CA THR A 85 -28.83 -1.10 -0.20
C THR A 85 -28.16 -2.28 -0.85
N GLN A 86 -27.75 -3.27 -0.07
CA GLN A 86 -27.07 -4.45 -0.57
C GLN A 86 -27.42 -5.70 0.24
N ILE A 87 -27.32 -6.87 -0.39
CA ILE A 87 -27.57 -8.15 0.27
C ILE A 87 -26.33 -8.62 1.04
N GLU A 88 -25.15 -8.41 0.48
CA GLU A 88 -23.89 -8.86 1.07
C GLU A 88 -23.52 -8.05 2.32
N ASN A 89 -22.96 -8.74 3.32
CA ASN A 89 -22.51 -8.08 4.54
C ASN A 89 -21.31 -7.15 4.22
N PRO A 90 -21.44 -5.84 4.48
CA PRO A 90 -20.42 -4.86 4.11
C PRO A 90 -19.09 -5.09 4.87
N ARG A 91 -19.12 -5.69 6.07
CA ARG A 91 -17.89 -6.07 6.80
C ARG A 91 -17.12 -7.18 6.09
N THR A 92 -17.84 -8.14 5.52
CA THR A 92 -17.23 -9.24 4.77
C THR A 92 -16.61 -8.70 3.49
N GLN A 93 -17.33 -7.85 2.75
CA GLN A 93 -16.80 -7.20 1.56
C GLN A 93 -15.56 -6.36 1.89
N TRP A 94 -15.63 -5.55 2.94
CA TRP A 94 -14.50 -4.73 3.37
C TRP A 94 -13.27 -5.59 3.71
N ARG A 95 -13.45 -6.69 4.45
CA ARG A 95 -12.36 -7.62 4.80
C ARG A 95 -11.75 -8.27 3.57
N GLN A 96 -12.57 -8.74 2.63
CA GLN A 96 -12.11 -9.31 1.37
C GLN A 96 -11.32 -8.29 0.55
N GLU A 97 -11.78 -7.05 0.53
CA GLU A 97 -11.11 -5.97 -0.19
C GLU A 97 -9.76 -5.62 0.46
N GLN A 98 -9.67 -5.57 1.79
CA GLN A 98 -8.39 -5.41 2.47
C GLN A 98 -7.43 -6.56 2.14
N GLU A 99 -7.91 -7.80 2.19
CA GLU A 99 -7.11 -8.98 1.87
C GLU A 99 -6.63 -8.94 0.40
N ARG A 100 -7.50 -8.55 -0.53
CA ARG A 100 -7.16 -8.36 -1.95
C ARG A 100 -6.06 -7.32 -2.12
N MET A 101 -6.20 -6.15 -1.49
CA MET A 101 -5.22 -5.07 -1.58
C MET A 101 -3.86 -5.48 -1.01
N LEU A 102 -3.83 -6.20 0.12
CA LEU A 102 -2.59 -6.71 0.71
C LEU A 102 -1.90 -7.73 -0.21
N LYS A 103 -2.66 -8.65 -0.82
CA LYS A 103 -2.13 -9.60 -1.80
C LYS A 103 -1.54 -8.90 -3.02
N GLU A 104 -2.23 -7.90 -3.57
CA GLU A 104 -1.73 -7.12 -4.70
C GLU A 104 -0.46 -6.37 -4.34
N TYR A 105 -0.41 -5.75 -3.16
CA TYR A 105 0.79 -5.09 -2.68
C TYR A 105 1.96 -6.05 -2.53
N LEU A 106 1.73 -7.24 -1.98
CA LEU A 106 2.76 -8.28 -1.84
C LEU A 106 3.35 -8.68 -3.20
N VAL A 107 2.50 -8.88 -4.22
CA VAL A 107 2.95 -9.20 -5.58
C VAL A 107 3.85 -8.09 -6.13
N VAL A 108 3.40 -6.83 -6.05
CA VAL A 108 4.21 -5.69 -6.52
C VAL A 108 5.53 -5.57 -5.75
N ALA A 109 5.53 -5.83 -4.44
CA ALA A 109 6.74 -5.82 -3.63
C ALA A 109 7.72 -6.93 -4.03
N GLN A 110 7.23 -8.12 -4.37
CA GLN A 110 8.02 -9.24 -4.87
C GLN A 110 8.63 -8.94 -6.24
N GLU A 111 7.84 -8.43 -7.19
CA GLU A 111 8.33 -8.01 -8.50
C GLU A 111 9.40 -6.92 -8.38
N ALA A 112 9.18 -5.93 -7.52
CA ALA A 112 10.14 -4.86 -7.26
C ALA A 112 11.43 -5.35 -6.56
N LEU A 113 11.35 -6.45 -5.81
CA LEU A 113 12.50 -7.11 -5.21
C LEU A 113 13.28 -7.90 -6.28
N GLU A 114 12.59 -8.65 -7.14
CA GLU A 114 13.19 -9.42 -8.23
C GLU A 114 13.89 -8.50 -9.23
N ALA A 115 13.25 -7.43 -9.69
CA ALA A 115 13.87 -6.43 -10.56
C ALA A 115 15.13 -5.82 -9.92
N LYS A 116 15.16 -5.69 -8.59
CA LYS A 116 16.34 -5.19 -7.88
C LYS A 116 17.46 -6.23 -7.82
N LYS A 117 17.13 -7.52 -7.68
CA LYS A 117 18.09 -8.64 -7.78
C LYS A 117 18.73 -8.67 -9.17
N GLU A 118 17.93 -8.51 -10.22
CA GLU A 118 18.44 -8.43 -11.60
C GLU A 118 19.37 -7.22 -11.79
N MET A 119 18.96 -6.04 -11.33
CA MET A 119 19.79 -4.83 -11.40
C MET A 119 21.13 -5.02 -10.67
N PHE A 120 21.11 -5.68 -9.51
CA PHE A 120 22.33 -6.00 -8.77
C PHE A 120 23.27 -6.90 -9.59
N LEU A 121 22.74 -7.97 -10.20
CA LEU A 121 23.52 -8.87 -11.05
C LEU A 121 24.12 -8.15 -12.26
N ILE A 122 23.34 -7.30 -12.93
CA ILE A 122 23.82 -6.51 -14.08
C ILE A 122 24.97 -5.59 -13.66
N LYS A 123 24.84 -4.91 -12.50
CA LYS A 123 25.90 -4.04 -11.99
C LYS A 123 27.15 -4.85 -11.60
N GLN A 124 26.98 -6.04 -11.03
CA GLN A 124 28.08 -6.93 -10.69
C GLN A 124 28.83 -7.38 -11.96
N GLN A 125 28.12 -7.81 -12.99
CA GLN A 125 28.71 -8.19 -14.28
C GLN A 125 29.42 -7.00 -14.93
N ARG A 126 28.82 -5.80 -14.90
CA ARG A 126 29.45 -4.58 -15.43
C ARG A 126 30.75 -4.24 -14.70
N LEU A 127 30.79 -4.45 -13.39
CA LEU A 127 32.00 -4.24 -12.61
C LEU A 127 33.11 -5.20 -13.03
N GLU A 128 32.79 -6.49 -13.22
CA GLU A 128 33.75 -7.49 -13.65
C GLU A 128 34.31 -7.18 -15.05
N LEU A 129 33.45 -6.81 -15.99
CA LEU A 129 33.88 -6.41 -17.33
C LEU A 129 34.80 -5.18 -17.29
N LEU A 130 34.47 -4.15 -16.49
CA LEU A 130 35.33 -2.98 -16.32
C LEU A 130 36.69 -3.34 -15.68
N GLN A 131 36.71 -4.28 -14.73
CA GLN A 131 37.96 -4.78 -14.16
C GLN A 131 38.82 -5.51 -15.20
N GLN A 132 38.20 -6.36 -16.03
CA GLN A 132 38.89 -7.06 -17.12
C GLN A 132 39.42 -6.09 -18.18
N GLU A 133 38.62 -5.09 -18.57
CA GLU A 133 39.01 -4.04 -19.51
C GLU A 133 40.24 -3.26 -19.01
N MET A 134 40.25 -2.89 -17.72
CA MET A 134 41.39 -2.20 -17.10
C MET A 134 42.67 -3.06 -17.11
N LEU A 135 42.55 -4.36 -16.81
CA LEU A 135 43.70 -5.28 -16.85
C LEU A 135 44.26 -5.43 -18.27
N LEU A 136 43.37 -5.58 -19.25
CA LEU A 136 43.74 -5.67 -20.66
C LEU A 136 44.48 -4.41 -21.13
N PHE A 137 43.99 -3.22 -20.76
CA PHE A 137 44.67 -1.97 -21.08
C PHE A 137 46.06 -1.85 -20.45
N SER A 138 46.25 -2.31 -19.21
CA SER A 138 47.57 -2.35 -18.56
C SER A 138 48.56 -3.19 -19.36
N GLN A 139 48.15 -4.39 -19.77
CA GLN A 139 48.99 -5.33 -20.50
C GLN A 139 49.38 -4.80 -21.89
N ILE A 140 48.44 -4.22 -22.64
CA ILE A 140 48.71 -3.63 -23.96
C ILE A 140 49.68 -2.44 -23.85
N SER A 141 49.55 -1.63 -22.80
CA SER A 141 50.47 -0.51 -22.55
C SER A 141 51.89 -0.97 -22.26
N GLU A 142 52.05 -2.07 -21.50
CA GLU A 142 53.36 -2.67 -21.20
C GLU A 142 54.02 -3.24 -22.46
N ASP A 143 53.28 -3.98 -23.30
CA ASP A 143 53.81 -4.57 -24.53
C ASP A 143 54.21 -3.51 -25.57
N SER A 144 53.44 -2.42 -25.70
CA SER A 144 53.73 -1.32 -26.63
C SER A 144 54.99 -0.54 -26.25
N SER A 145 55.32 -0.49 -24.95
CA SER A 145 56.55 0.16 -24.45
C SER A 145 57.82 -0.62 -24.78
N SER A 146 57.70 -1.94 -25.02
CA SER A 146 58.81 -2.80 -25.43
C SER A 146 59.13 -2.74 -26.94
N LEU A 147 58.22 -2.19 -27.76
CA LEU A 147 58.33 -2.17 -29.24
C LEU A 147 58.55 -0.77 -29.85
N HIS A 148 58.50 0.32 -29.08
CA HIS A 148 58.71 1.69 -29.57
C HIS A 148 59.93 2.37 -28.93
N SER A 149 61.13 2.01 -29.42
CA SER A 149 62.21 3.00 -29.57
C SER A 149 62.20 3.48 -31.03
N ALA A 150 61.95 4.77 -31.21
CA ALA A 150 61.84 5.51 -32.48
C ALA A 150 60.41 5.73 -32.99
N LEU A 151 60.15 7.02 -33.27
CA LEU A 151 59.01 7.61 -33.97
C LEU A 151 57.75 7.82 -33.11
N SER A 152 57.83 8.90 -32.31
CA SER A 152 56.68 9.58 -31.73
C SER A 152 55.82 10.21 -32.83
N GLY A 153 54.58 9.76 -32.92
CA GLY A 153 53.56 10.43 -33.70
C GLY A 153 52.30 9.60 -33.79
N SER A 154 51.37 9.74 -32.84
CA SER A 154 49.96 9.89 -33.18
C SER A 154 49.04 10.13 -31.98
N SER A 155 48.09 11.01 -32.25
CA SER A 155 46.84 11.34 -31.57
C SER A 155 46.42 10.44 -30.40
N SER A 156 46.40 11.02 -29.21
CA SER A 156 45.59 10.53 -28.10
C SER A 156 44.12 10.52 -28.52
N SER A 157 43.61 9.36 -28.90
CA SER A 157 42.17 9.14 -28.97
C SER A 157 41.63 9.24 -27.55
N GLY A 158 41.23 10.44 -27.13
CA GLY A 158 40.68 10.76 -25.80
C GLY A 158 39.31 10.12 -25.51
N LYS A 159 39.09 8.89 -25.97
CA LYS A 159 37.88 8.12 -25.70
C LYS A 159 37.99 7.30 -24.41
N TYR A 160 39.20 7.01 -23.92
CA TYR A 160 39.41 6.18 -22.73
C TYR A 160 40.60 6.69 -21.91
N ASP A 161 40.30 7.38 -20.81
CA ASP A 161 41.25 7.84 -19.81
C ASP A 161 41.33 6.80 -18.65
N PRO A 162 42.50 6.24 -18.32
CA PRO A 162 42.67 5.30 -17.20
C PRO A 162 42.11 5.81 -15.87
N GLU A 163 42.22 7.11 -15.60
CA GLU A 163 41.68 7.70 -14.38
C GLU A 163 40.14 7.74 -14.41
N GLN A 164 39.56 7.99 -15.58
CA GLN A 164 38.11 7.90 -15.77
C GLN A 164 37.60 6.48 -15.48
N MET A 165 38.27 5.42 -15.99
CA MET A 165 37.89 4.03 -15.69
C MET A 165 37.97 3.69 -14.19
N LYS A 166 39.01 4.17 -13.49
CA LYS A 166 39.13 3.98 -12.03
C LYS A 166 38.02 4.66 -11.26
N VAL A 167 37.67 5.90 -11.62
CA VAL A 167 36.55 6.62 -11.02
C VAL A 167 35.25 5.84 -11.21
N GLU A 168 35.01 5.30 -12.41
CA GLU A 168 33.81 4.53 -12.69
C GLU A 168 33.75 3.21 -11.93
N LEU A 169 34.88 2.52 -11.77
CA LEU A 169 35.00 1.33 -10.95
C LEU A 169 34.69 1.62 -9.47
N CYS A 170 35.25 2.70 -8.91
CA CYS A 170 34.97 3.13 -7.54
C CYS A 170 33.49 3.48 -7.35
N ARG A 171 32.91 4.23 -8.28
CA ARG A 171 31.48 4.58 -8.28
C ARG A 171 30.61 3.34 -8.31
N LEU A 172 30.88 2.41 -9.24
CA LEU A 172 30.07 1.20 -9.41
C LEU A 172 30.18 0.26 -8.20
N LYS A 173 31.35 0.16 -7.55
CA LYS A 173 31.52 -0.56 -6.29
C LYS A 173 30.68 0.04 -5.16
N GLN A 174 30.67 1.37 -5.04
CA GLN A 174 29.86 2.07 -4.05
C GLN A 174 28.37 1.84 -4.30
N GLU A 175 27.92 1.98 -5.55
CA GLU A 175 26.53 1.71 -5.95
C GLU A 175 26.13 0.26 -5.64
N LEU A 176 27.01 -0.73 -5.89
CA LEU A 176 26.75 -2.13 -5.57
C LEU A 176 26.58 -2.36 -4.06
N ALA A 177 27.42 -1.72 -3.24
CA ALA A 177 27.29 -1.80 -1.79
C ALA A 177 25.94 -1.23 -1.31
N GLN A 178 25.54 -0.07 -1.86
CA GLN A 178 24.25 0.54 -1.57
C GLN A 178 23.09 -0.36 -2.01
N VAL A 179 23.10 -0.84 -3.25
CA VAL A 179 22.03 -1.71 -3.79
C VAL A 179 21.91 -2.99 -2.98
N LYS A 180 23.03 -3.59 -2.57
CA LYS A 180 23.04 -4.78 -1.71
C LYS A 180 22.35 -4.52 -0.37
N GLN A 181 22.68 -3.42 0.29
CA GLN A 181 22.04 -3.05 1.56
C GLN A 181 20.53 -2.80 1.37
N GLU A 182 20.15 -2.05 0.34
CA GLU A 182 18.73 -1.80 0.06
C GLU A 182 17.97 -3.07 -0.32
N LEU A 183 18.62 -4.04 -0.95
CA LEU A 183 18.05 -5.34 -1.27
C LEU A 183 17.76 -6.13 0.01
N GLN A 184 18.68 -6.15 0.98
CA GLN A 184 18.45 -6.78 2.29
C GLN A 184 17.23 -6.20 3.02
N TYR A 185 17.08 -4.87 3.04
CA TYR A 185 15.91 -4.24 3.66
C TYR A 185 14.60 -4.61 2.95
N LYS A 186 14.63 -4.70 1.62
CA LYS A 186 13.45 -5.12 0.84
C LYS A 186 13.11 -6.59 1.06
N GLU A 187 14.11 -7.47 1.17
CA GLU A 187 13.89 -8.90 1.48
C GLU A 187 13.20 -9.06 2.83
N MET A 188 13.75 -8.44 3.89
CA MET A 188 13.10 -8.44 5.21
C MET A 188 11.68 -7.86 5.17
N GLY A 189 11.49 -6.77 4.42
CA GLY A 189 10.16 -6.16 4.26
C GLY A 189 9.16 -7.09 3.58
N VAL A 190 9.56 -7.81 2.54
CA VAL A 190 8.70 -8.79 1.87
C VAL A 190 8.40 -9.98 2.77
N GLU A 191 9.39 -10.49 3.52
CA GLU A 191 9.18 -11.58 4.50
C GLU A 191 8.15 -11.18 5.56
N THR A 192 8.22 -9.97 6.11
CA THR A 192 7.22 -9.49 7.09
C THR A 192 5.80 -9.33 6.53
N LEU A 193 5.64 -9.25 5.21
CA LEU A 193 4.32 -9.18 4.56
C LEU A 193 3.76 -10.57 4.24
N GLN A 194 4.56 -11.64 4.38
CA GLN A 194 4.16 -13.02 4.14
C GLN A 194 3.66 -13.73 5.41
N GLU A 195 4.03 -13.22 6.60
CA GLU A 195 3.57 -13.71 7.91
C GLU A 195 2.16 -13.22 8.26
#